data_AF-A0A507CDM4-F1
#
_entry.id   AF-A0A507CDM4-F1
#
_cell.length_a   1.000
_cell.length_b   1.000
_cell.length_c   1.000
_cell.angle_alpha   90.00
_cell.angle_beta   90.00
_cell.angle_gamma   90.00
#
_symmetry.space_group_name_H-M   'P 1'
#
loop_
_entity.id
_entity.type
_entity.pdbx_description
1 polymer ?
#
loop_
_entity_poly.entity_id
_entity_poly.type
_entity_poly.pdbx_seq_one_letter_code
_entity_poly.pdbx_strand_id
1 'polypeptide(L)'
;MRATLVRRMAGHGKYPPVIDPAIEKWYHMKENTHAYWTFNSQTLKYSFVFGLAIPALVWWGSDSWGKYSVKLWGKSREDTVFQPSKVSSA
;
A
#
# COMPACT_ATOMS: atom_id res chain seq x y z
N MET A 1 -49.23 21.35 19.23
CA MET A 1 -47.95 22.04 19.46
C MET A 1 -46.85 20.99 19.64
N ARG A 2 -45.88 20.88 18.72
CA ARG A 2 -44.75 19.93 18.81
C ARG A 2 -43.47 20.74 19.01
N ALA A 3 -42.86 20.62 20.19
CA ALA A 3 -41.60 21.29 20.52
C ALA A 3 -40.43 20.52 19.91
N THR A 4 -39.76 21.11 18.92
CA THR A 4 -38.53 20.58 18.34
C THR A 4 -37.39 20.89 19.30
N LEU A 5 -36.88 19.85 19.97
CA LEU A 5 -35.81 19.96 20.96
C LEU A 5 -34.48 20.17 20.23
N VAL A 6 -34.07 21.43 20.08
CA VAL A 6 -32.76 21.79 19.52
C VAL A 6 -31.68 21.45 20.56
N ARG A 7 -30.99 20.33 20.35
CA ARG A 7 -29.82 19.94 21.15
C ARG A 7 -28.68 20.93 20.87
N ARG A 8 -28.46 21.91 21.75
CA ARG A 8 -27.25 22.74 21.72
C ARG A 8 -26.04 21.87 22.08
N MET A 9 -25.13 21.70 21.14
CA MET A 9 -23.80 21.15 21.42
C MET A 9 -22.99 22.24 22.13
N ALA A 10 -22.80 22.11 23.43
CA ALA A 10 -21.93 22.99 24.22
C ALA A 10 -20.47 22.61 23.97
N GLY A 11 -19.89 23.10 22.87
CA GLY A 11 -18.46 22.99 22.56
C GLY A 11 -17.69 24.20 23.09
N HIS A 12 -16.67 23.97 23.90
CA HIS A 12 -15.80 25.01 24.45
C HIS A 12 -14.82 25.46 23.35
N GLY A 13 -15.12 26.58 22.69
CA GLY A 13 -14.36 27.09 21.55
C GLY A 13 -13.04 27.73 21.97
N LYS A 14 -11.98 26.93 22.09
CA LYS A 14 -10.61 27.43 21.96
C LYS A 14 -10.34 27.58 20.47
N TYR A 15 -9.93 28.78 20.07
CA TYR A 15 -9.67 29.24 18.70
C TYR A 15 -9.47 28.10 17.68
N PRO A 16 -10.31 28.00 16.63
CA PRO A 16 -10.03 27.02 15.59
C PRO A 16 -8.61 27.30 15.06
N PRO A 17 -7.76 26.27 14.88
CA PRO A 17 -6.50 26.48 14.20
C PRO A 17 -6.79 27.18 12.86
N VAL A 18 -5.87 28.02 12.38
CA VAL A 18 -5.99 28.58 11.03
C VAL A 18 -5.94 27.41 10.07
N ILE A 19 -7.11 26.93 9.63
CA ILE A 19 -7.21 25.84 8.69
C ILE A 19 -7.21 26.45 7.30
N ASP A 20 -6.23 26.04 6.50
CA ASP A 20 -6.16 26.43 5.11
C ASP A 20 -7.30 25.73 4.34
N PRO A 21 -8.21 26.47 3.68
CA PRO A 21 -9.31 25.89 2.93
C PRO A 21 -8.83 24.97 1.79
N ALA A 22 -7.61 25.17 1.28
CA ALA A 22 -7.01 24.28 0.29
C ALA A 22 -6.68 22.90 0.87
N ILE A 23 -6.23 22.87 2.13
CA ILE A 23 -5.89 21.64 2.84
C ILE A 23 -7.16 20.84 3.15
N GLU A 24 -8.21 21.49 3.68
CA GLU A 24 -9.52 20.85 3.89
C GLU A 24 -10.09 20.26 2.61
N LYS A 25 -10.05 21.01 1.50
CA LYS A 25 -10.53 20.53 0.21
C LYS A 25 -9.76 19.29 -0.26
N TRP A 26 -8.44 19.28 -0.11
CA TRP A 26 -7.63 18.12 -0.49
C TRP A 26 -7.92 16.90 0.38
N TYR A 27 -8.11 17.09 1.69
CA TYR A 27 -8.54 16.02 2.59
C TYR A 27 -9.89 15.45 2.15
N HIS A 28 -10.87 16.30 1.88
CA HIS A 28 -12.18 15.87 1.40
C HIS A 28 -12.10 15.14 0.05
N MET A 29 -11.24 15.57 -0.87
CA MET A 29 -11.04 14.86 -2.15
C MET A 29 -10.48 13.44 -1.94
N LYS A 30 -9.54 13.28 -1.01
CA LYS A 30 -8.97 11.96 -0.69
C LYS A 30 -10.00 11.05 -0.03
N GLU A 31 -10.72 11.56 0.96
CA GLU A 31 -11.74 10.78 1.68
C GLU A 31 -12.86 10.32 0.73
N ASN A 32 -13.30 11.19 -0.19
CA ASN A 32 -14.36 10.87 -1.15
C ASN A 32 -13.87 10.19 -2.44
N THR A 33 -12.63 9.68 -2.49
CA THR A 33 -12.11 9.03 -3.70
C THR A 33 -12.98 7.85 -4.17
N HIS A 34 -13.60 7.12 -3.24
CA HIS A 34 -14.49 6.00 -3.54
C HIS A 34 -15.79 6.43 -4.25
N ALA A 35 -16.28 7.65 -4.00
CA ALA A 35 -17.50 8.18 -4.63
C ALA A 35 -17.28 8.56 -6.11
N TYR A 36 -16.04 8.93 -6.47
CA TYR A 36 -15.66 9.29 -7.84
C TYR A 36 -14.97 8.16 -8.60
N TRP A 37 -14.90 6.97 -8.00
CA TRP A 37 -14.22 5.85 -8.61
C TRP A 37 -15.02 5.26 -9.76
N THR A 38 -14.35 5.05 -10.90
CA THR A 38 -14.96 4.51 -12.11
C THR A 38 -14.13 3.37 -12.68
N PHE A 39 -14.82 2.38 -13.25
CA PHE A 39 -14.22 1.26 -13.96
C PHE A 39 -13.80 1.67 -15.37
N ASN A 40 -12.71 2.44 -15.45
CA ASN A 40 -12.04 2.71 -16.71
C ASN A 40 -11.05 1.56 -17.04
N SER A 41 -10.75 1.38 -18.32
CA SER A 41 -9.73 0.46 -18.82
C SER A 41 -8.37 0.65 -18.12
N GLN A 42 -8.00 1.89 -17.78
CA GLN A 42 -6.77 2.19 -17.05
C GLN A 42 -6.85 1.71 -15.58
N THR A 43 -7.92 2.06 -14.88
CA THR A 43 -8.16 1.63 -13.50
C THR A 43 -8.17 0.11 -13.38
N LEU A 44 -8.84 -0.58 -14.31
CA LEU A 44 -8.88 -2.04 -14.36
C LEU A 44 -7.49 -2.66 -14.55
N LYS A 45 -6.66 -2.10 -15.44
CA LYS A 45 -5.28 -2.55 -15.63
C LYS A 45 -4.48 -2.43 -14.33
N TYR A 46 -4.55 -1.28 -13.67
CA TYR A 46 -3.82 -1.08 -12.42
C TYR A 46 -4.33 -1.99 -11.31
N SER A 47 -5.65 -2.08 -11.11
CA SER A 47 -6.24 -2.98 -10.11
C SER A 47 -5.86 -4.44 -10.36
N PHE A 48 -5.82 -4.88 -11.62
CA PHE A 48 -5.40 -6.24 -11.97
C PHE A 48 -3.91 -6.47 -11.72
N VAL A 49 -3.05 -5.54 -12.13
CA VAL A 49 -1.59 -5.66 -11.95
C VAL A 49 -1.24 -5.69 -10.47
N PHE A 50 -1.75 -4.74 -9.68
CA PHE A 50 -1.43 -4.66 -8.26
C PHE A 50 -2.17 -5.71 -7.42
N GLY A 51 -3.42 -6.04 -7.78
CA GLY A 51 -4.23 -6.99 -7.02
C GLY A 51 -3.90 -8.46 -7.29
N LEU A 52 -3.48 -8.81 -8.51
CA LEU A 52 -3.26 -10.21 -8.91
C LEU A 52 -1.88 -10.46 -9.49
N ALA A 53 -1.41 -9.64 -10.44
CA ALA A 53 -0.16 -9.94 -11.14
C ALA A 53 1.05 -9.88 -10.20
N ILE A 54 1.17 -8.84 -9.36
CA ILE A 54 2.29 -8.71 -8.42
C ILE A 54 2.28 -9.83 -7.38
N PRO A 55 1.17 -10.11 -6.66
CA PRO A 55 1.14 -11.23 -5.72
C PRO A 55 1.43 -12.58 -6.37
N ALA A 56 0.93 -12.83 -7.59
CA ALA A 56 1.21 -14.07 -8.32
C ALA A 56 2.68 -14.20 -8.70
N LEU A 57 3.33 -13.11 -9.13
CA LEU A 57 4.76 -13.10 -9.43
C LEU A 57 5.62 -13.31 -8.17
N VAL A 58 5.22 -12.69 -7.05
CA VAL A 58 5.91 -12.89 -5.76
C VAL A 58 5.73 -14.33 -5.28
N TRP A 59 4.53 -14.89 -5.40
CA TRP A 59 4.26 -16.29 -5.07
C TRP A 59 5.10 -17.23 -5.93
N TRP A 60 5.12 -17.04 -7.24
CA TRP A 60 5.93 -17.85 -8.15
C TRP A 60 7.43 -17.71 -7.88
N GLY A 61 7.89 -16.49 -7.57
CA GLY A 61 9.26 -16.22 -7.16
C GLY A 61 9.61 -16.77 -5.78
N SER A 62 8.64 -17.03 -4.91
CA SER A 62 8.88 -17.53 -3.55
C SER A 62 9.52 -18.93 -3.57
N ASP A 63 9.28 -19.74 -4.60
CA ASP A 63 9.95 -21.03 -4.80
C ASP A 63 11.46 -20.91 -4.98
N SER A 64 11.99 -19.72 -5.25
CA SER A 64 13.42 -19.43 -5.37
C SER A 64 14.05 -18.94 -4.06
N TRP A 65 13.24 -18.58 -3.06
CA TRP A 65 13.73 -18.12 -1.76
C TRP A 65 14.40 -19.30 -1.02
N GLY A 66 15.70 -19.17 -0.76
CA GLY A 66 16.52 -20.18 -0.08
C GLY A 66 17.26 -21.17 -0.99
N LYS A 67 16.90 -21.26 -2.28
CA LYS A 67 17.64 -22.09 -3.25
C LYS A 67 18.99 -21.48 -3.64
N TYR A 68 19.06 -20.16 -3.69
CA TYR A 68 20.26 -19.43 -4.10
C TYR A 68 20.84 -18.67 -2.91
N SER A 69 22.08 -18.98 -2.54
CA SER A 69 22.81 -18.17 -1.58
C SER A 69 23.57 -17.06 -2.33
N VAL A 70 23.14 -15.82 -2.16
CA VAL A 70 23.86 -14.66 -2.70
C VAL A 70 24.98 -14.32 -1.72
N LYS A 71 26.12 -15.01 -1.82
CA LYS A 71 27.35 -14.59 -1.13
C LYS A 71 27.94 -13.40 -1.90
N LEU A 72 27.75 -12.19 -1.36
CA LEU A 72 28.30 -10.94 -1.90
C LEU A 72 29.75 -10.69 -1.49
N TRP A 73 30.28 -11.44 -0.51
CA TRP A 73 31.60 -11.19 0.07
C TRP A 73 32.46 -12.47 0.08
N GLY A 74 33.68 -12.36 -0.46
CA GLY A 74 34.67 -13.45 -0.46
C GLY A 74 34.61 -14.44 -1.65
N LYS A 75 33.94 -14.12 -2.76
CA LYS A 75 33.93 -14.97 -3.97
C LYS A 75 35.14 -14.72 -4.87
N SER A 76 35.71 -15.81 -5.39
CA SER A 76 36.68 -15.78 -6.50
C SER A 76 35.98 -15.27 -7.77
N ARG A 77 36.70 -14.64 -8.70
CA ARG A 77 36.16 -14.14 -9.99
C ARG A 77 35.51 -15.25 -10.84
N GLU A 78 35.85 -16.50 -10.56
CA GLU A 78 35.35 -17.68 -11.27
C GLU A 78 34.07 -18.27 -10.65
N ASP A 79 33.65 -17.82 -9.46
CA ASP A 79 32.46 -18.32 -8.78
C ASP A 79 31.18 -17.63 -9.27
N THR A 80 30.21 -18.40 -9.76
CA THR A 80 28.89 -17.89 -10.16
C THR A 80 28.18 -17.27 -8.97
N VAL A 81 27.60 -16.07 -9.11
CA VAL A 81 26.90 -15.35 -8.02
C VAL A 81 25.77 -16.18 -7.39
N PHE A 82 25.13 -17.05 -8.18
CA PHE A 82 24.07 -17.96 -7.77
C PHE A 82 24.62 -19.37 -7.56
N GLN A 83 25.02 -19.69 -6.33
CA GLN A 83 25.36 -21.07 -5.96
C GLN A 83 24.16 -21.73 -5.26
N PRO A 84 23.80 -22.98 -5.63
CA PRO A 84 22.80 -23.75 -4.90
C PRO A 84 23.27 -23.93 -3.46
N SER A 85 22.39 -23.69 -2.49
CA SER A 85 22.70 -23.93 -1.08
C SER A 85 23.02 -25.42 -0.88
N LYS A 86 24.20 -25.73 -0.32
CA LYS A 86 24.56 -27.11 0.01
C LYS A 86 23.56 -27.62 1.04
N VAL A 87 22.66 -28.52 0.64
CA VAL A 87 21.86 -29.29 1.58
C VAL A 87 22.86 -30.16 2.33
N SER A 88 23.06 -29.87 3.62
CA SER A 88 23.85 -30.71 4.51
C SER A 88 23.09 -32.01 4.69
N SER A 89 23.38 -33.01 3.85
CA SER A 89 23.05 -34.40 4.12
C SER A 89 23.81 -34.81 5.37
N ALA A 90 23.10 -34.80 6.50
CA ALA A 90 23.50 -35.43 7.75
C ALA A 90 23.31 -36.96 7.64
#